data_AF-T2J8X6-F1
#
_entry.id   AF-T2J8X6-F1
#
_cell.length_a   1.000
_cell.length_b   1.000
_cell.length_c   1.000
_cell.angle_alpha   90.00
_cell.angle_beta   90.00
_cell.angle_gamma   90.00
#
_symmetry.space_group_name_H-M   'P 1'
#
loop_
_entity.id
_entity.type
_entity.pdbx_description
1 polymer ?
#
loop_
_entity_poly.entity_id
_entity_poly.type
_entity_poly.pdbx_seq_one_letter_code
_entity_poly.pdbx_strand_id
1 'polypeptide(L)' 'MIVHNIPYLLTFNPNDFISLPNITIIHPQDLLTN' A
#
# COMPACT_ATOMS: atom_id res chain seq x y z
N MET A 1 -17.50 7.61 -13.93
CA MET A 1 -16.20 7.04 -13.54
C MET A 1 -16.36 6.46 -12.15
N ILE A 2 -16.25 5.14 -11.99
CA ILE A 2 -16.31 4.51 -10.67
C ILE A 2 -14.88 4.49 -10.12
N VAL A 3 -14.66 5.16 -9.00
CA VAL A 3 -13.37 5.15 -8.29
C VAL A 3 -13.52 4.26 -7.07
N HIS A 4 -12.72 3.20 -7.02
CA HIS A 4 -12.68 2.32 -5.86
C HIS A 4 -11.78 2.95 -4.80
N ASN A 5 -12.27 3.01 -3.56
CA ASN A 5 -11.47 3.46 -2.43
C ASN A 5 -10.54 2.32 -1.99
N ILE A 6 -9.26 2.39 -2.36
CA ILE A 6 -8.25 1.39 -2.02
C ILE A 6 -7.32 1.99 -0.95
N PRO A 7 -7.59 1.75 0.34
CA PRO A 7 -6.83 2.35 1.43
C PRO A 7 -5.46 1.69 1.65
N TYR A 8 -5.23 0.49 1.12
CA TYR A 8 -4.00 -0.28 1.31
C TYR A 8 -3.44 -0.76 -0.02
N LEU A 9 -2.15 -0.52 -0.26
CA LEU A 9 -1.40 -1.07 -1.38
C LEU A 9 -0.36 -2.06 -0.84
N LEU A 10 -0.53 -3.33 -1.17
CA LEU A 10 0.44 -4.36 -0.85
C LEU A 10 1.46 -4.47 -2.00
N THR A 11 2.75 -4.28 -1.72
CA THR A 11 3.81 -4.34 -2.73
C THR A 11 5.15 -4.79 -2.17
N PHE A 12 5.91 -5.54 -2.95
CA PHE A 12 7.30 -5.89 -2.62
C PHE A 12 8.29 -4.73 -2.87
N ASN A 13 7.87 -3.71 -3.61
CA ASN A 13 8.67 -2.54 -3.95
C ASN A 13 7.97 -1.25 -3.49
N PRO A 14 7.94 -0.95 -2.18
CA PRO A 14 7.26 0.25 -1.68
C PRO A 14 7.92 1.56 -2.15
N ASN A 15 9.21 1.52 -2.47
CA ASN A 15 9.99 2.69 -2.90
C ASN A 15 9.66 3.19 -4.31
N ASP A 16 9.00 2.37 -5.13
CA ASP A 16 8.59 2.75 -6.49
C ASP A 16 7.39 3.73 -6.49
N PHE A 17 6.78 3.94 -5.32
CA PHE A 17 5.55 4.70 -5.17
C PHE A 17 5.78 5.97 -4.35
N ILE A 18 5.10 7.04 -4.77
CA ILE A 18 4.95 8.25 -3.96
C ILE A 18 3.92 8.02 -2.85
N SER A 19 4.24 8.49 -1.65
CA SER A 19 3.33 8.45 -0.51
C SER A 19 2.13 9.36 -0.75
N LEU A 20 0.92 8.82 -0.61
CA LEU A 20 -0.34 9.54 -0.72
C LEU A 20 -1.06 9.49 0.64
N PRO A 21 -1.67 10.59 1.09
CA PRO A 21 -2.24 10.68 2.44
C PRO A 21 -3.34 9.65 2.74
N ASN A 22 -3.99 9.11 1.71
CA ASN A 22 -5.12 8.19 1.84
C ASN A 22 -4.80 6.75 1.43
N ILE A 23 -3.53 6.43 1.14
CA ILE A 23 -3.09 5.08 0.75
C ILE A 23 -1.92 4.68 1.64
N THR A 24 -2.12 3.62 2.40
CA THR A 24 -1.06 2.99 3.19
C THR A 24 -0.37 1.94 2.34
N ILE A 25 0.92 2.11 2.11
CA ILE A 25 1.74 1.13 1.38
C ILE A 25 2.32 0.15 2.40
N ILE A 26 2.06 -1.14 2.20
CA ILE A 26 2.48 -2.21 3.10
C ILE A 26 3.42 -3.13 2.34
N HIS A 27 4.55 -3.47 2.95
CA HIS A 27 5.40 -4.53 2.45
C HIS A 27 4.91 -5.88 3.02
N PRO A 28 4.74 -6.95 2.22
CA PRO A 28 4.21 -8.22 2.68
C PRO A 28 4.92 -8.84 3.89
N GLN A 29 6.23 -8.59 4.06
CA GLN A 29 6.98 -9.10 5.21
C GLN A 29 6.52 -8.47 6.53
N ASP A 30 6.01 -7.23 6.52
CA ASP A 30 5.52 -6.52 7.71
C ASP A 30 4.26 -7.19 8.29
N LEU A 31 3.56 -8.00 7.48
CA LEU A 31 2.37 -8.75 7.90
C LEU A 31 2.71 -10.11 8.52
N LEU A 32 3.90 -10.66 8.22
CA LEU A 32 4.33 -11.98 8.66
C LEU A 32 5.13 -11.94 9.97
N THR A 33 5.48 -10.75 10.45
CA THR A 33 6.25 -10.51 11.68
C THR A 33 5.40 -10.29 12.94
N ASN A 34 4.08 -10.52 12.87
CA ASN A 34 3.19 -10.61 14.03
C ASN A 34 2.82 -12.06 14.34
#